data_AF-A0A2A9P7E5-F1
#
_entry.id   AF-A0A2A9P7E5-F1
#
_cell.length_a   1.000
_cell.length_b   1.000
_cell.length_c   1.000
_cell.angle_alpha   90.00
_cell.angle_beta   90.00
_cell.angle_gamma   90.00
#
_symmetry.space_group_name_H-M   'P 1'
#
loop_
_entity.id
_entity.type
_entity.pdbx_description
1 polymer ?
#
loop_
_entity_poly.entity_id
_entity_poly.type
_entity_poly.pdbx_seq_one_letter_code
_entity_poly.pdbx_strand_id
1 'polypeptide(L)'
;MNRFVYGIRNSEFWNNGSPSRGITELGRLYAGWIRDMASQEDFPAPRNSHGSKDVLLGGWSLGGLLSLQVAKELADDASVRAVGILMIDSAYPGLLDSYVSAMAPDPAGEARMRGQIASEIHIAETHKLVTNWTLPAWDGELEGKRPRAILLRAKDKTPNLGIMDIYRKDQSLGWDAYSSKMFEEVIDIAGHHFDIFSSERILATSKAMRRALDGLDCNI
;
A
#
# COMPACT_ATOMS: atom_id res chain seq x y z
N MET A 1 21.22 -5.39 5.03
CA MET A 1 19.83 -5.90 5.08
C MET A 1 19.98 -7.38 4.82
N ASN A 2 19.83 -8.22 5.83
CA ASN A 2 19.65 -9.66 5.61
C ASN A 2 18.18 -9.95 5.91
N ARG A 3 17.28 -9.40 5.08
CA ARG A 3 15.84 -9.64 5.19
C ARG A 3 15.38 -10.16 3.83
N PHE A 4 14.61 -11.22 3.84
CA PHE A 4 14.07 -11.79 2.61
C PHE A 4 12.88 -10.94 2.16
N VAL A 5 12.89 -10.55 0.89
CA VAL A 5 11.86 -9.68 0.30
C VAL A 5 11.21 -10.43 -0.84
N TYR A 6 9.88 -10.53 -0.77
CA TYR A 6 9.06 -11.20 -1.78
C TYR A 6 8.20 -10.15 -2.49
N GLY A 7 8.20 -10.19 -3.82
CA GLY A 7 7.37 -9.30 -4.64
C GLY A 7 6.12 -10.03 -5.11
N ILE A 8 4.95 -9.46 -4.84
CA ILE A 8 3.69 -9.91 -5.43
C ILE A 8 3.36 -9.01 -6.61
N ARG A 9 3.15 -9.60 -7.79
CA ARG A 9 2.75 -8.89 -9.00
C ARG A 9 1.32 -9.25 -9.36
N ASN A 10 0.54 -8.24 -9.75
CA ASN A 10 -0.74 -8.50 -10.40
C ASN A 10 -0.51 -9.04 -11.82
N SER A 11 -0.89 -10.31 -12.05
CA SER A 11 -0.77 -10.96 -13.36
C SER A 11 -1.69 -10.36 -14.43
N GLU A 12 -2.77 -9.68 -14.03
CA GLU A 12 -3.74 -9.08 -14.96
C GLU A 12 -3.34 -7.69 -15.44
N PHE A 13 -2.30 -7.07 -14.88
CA PHE A 13 -1.91 -5.67 -15.17
C PHE A 13 -1.58 -5.39 -16.65
N TRP A 14 -1.21 -6.40 -17.44
CA TRP A 14 -0.86 -6.25 -18.87
C TRP A 14 -1.90 -6.83 -19.82
N ASN A 15 -2.94 -7.47 -19.28
CA ASN A 15 -4.09 -7.85 -20.09
C ASN A 15 -4.97 -6.61 -20.14
N ASN A 16 -5.19 -6.04 -21.33
CA ASN A 16 -6.04 -4.87 -21.59
C ASN A 16 -7.53 -5.03 -21.16
N GLY A 17 -7.85 -6.00 -20.31
CA GLY A 17 -9.14 -6.13 -19.64
C GLY A 17 -9.22 -5.23 -18.41
N SER A 18 -10.44 -4.80 -18.07
CA SER A 18 -10.70 -4.25 -16.74
C SER A 18 -10.22 -5.26 -15.68
N PRO A 19 -9.61 -4.83 -14.56
CA PRO A 19 -9.28 -5.77 -13.48
C PRO A 19 -10.55 -6.55 -13.15
N SER A 20 -10.51 -7.87 -13.32
CA SER A 20 -11.71 -8.69 -13.12
C SER A 20 -12.10 -8.77 -11.64
N ARG A 21 -11.21 -8.30 -10.76
CA ARG A 21 -11.23 -8.43 -9.30
C ARG A 21 -10.95 -7.08 -8.65
N GLY A 22 -11.77 -6.69 -7.68
CA GLY A 22 -11.56 -5.56 -6.80
C GLY A 22 -10.50 -5.84 -5.72
N ILE A 23 -10.23 -4.83 -4.88
CA ILE A 23 -9.19 -4.93 -3.83
C ILE A 23 -9.44 -6.11 -2.88
N THR A 24 -10.69 -6.37 -2.50
CA THR A 24 -11.05 -7.50 -1.61
C THR A 24 -10.62 -8.85 -2.18
N GLU A 25 -10.92 -9.13 -3.45
CA GLU A 25 -10.57 -10.41 -4.09
C GLU A 25 -9.06 -10.53 -4.32
N LEU A 26 -8.39 -9.42 -4.65
CA LEU A 26 -6.93 -9.38 -4.76
C LEU A 26 -6.27 -9.63 -3.40
N GLY A 27 -6.77 -9.01 -2.32
CA GLY A 27 -6.27 -9.24 -0.98
C GLY A 27 -6.39 -10.69 -0.53
N ARG A 28 -7.53 -11.34 -0.81
CA ARG A 28 -7.72 -12.77 -0.53
C ARG A 28 -6.77 -13.65 -1.33
N LEU A 29 -6.60 -13.36 -2.62
CA LEU A 29 -5.67 -14.08 -3.48
C LEU A 29 -4.23 -13.96 -2.96
N TYR A 30 -3.80 -12.75 -2.62
CA TYR A 30 -2.44 -12.48 -2.14
C TYR A 30 -2.20 -13.08 -0.76
N ALA A 31 -3.19 -13.05 0.14
CA ALA A 31 -3.12 -13.78 1.41
C ALA A 31 -2.93 -15.29 1.18
N GLY A 32 -3.60 -15.88 0.18
CA GLY A 32 -3.36 -17.25 -0.26
C GLY A 32 -1.90 -17.51 -0.64
N TRP A 33 -1.34 -16.69 -1.53
CA TRP A 33 0.06 -16.83 -1.95
C TRP A 33 1.06 -16.66 -0.81
N ILE A 34 0.78 -15.75 0.13
CA ILE A 34 1.62 -15.56 1.32
C ILE A 34 1.60 -16.81 2.20
N ARG A 35 0.45 -17.46 2.38
CA ARG A 35 0.35 -18.72 3.14
C ARG A 35 1.10 -19.85 2.48
N ASP A 36 0.96 -20.00 1.17
CA ASP A 36 1.66 -21.04 0.41
C ASP A 36 3.18 -20.86 0.51
N MET A 37 3.65 -19.61 0.47
CA MET A 37 5.06 -19.27 0.64
C MET A 37 5.56 -19.48 2.07
N ALA A 38 4.79 -19.04 3.07
CA ALA A 38 5.14 -19.22 4.48
C ALA A 38 5.12 -20.70 4.89
N SER A 39 4.36 -21.55 4.19
CA SER A 39 4.28 -22.98 4.45
C SER A 39 5.50 -23.76 3.96
N GLN A 40 6.36 -23.16 3.12
CA GLN A 40 7.59 -23.82 2.67
C GLN A 40 8.55 -24.07 3.84
N GLU A 41 9.25 -25.20 3.79
CA GLU A 41 10.20 -25.62 4.83
C GLU A 41 11.38 -24.66 4.96
N ASP A 42 11.82 -24.09 3.83
CA ASP A 42 12.93 -23.15 3.74
C ASP A 42 12.51 -21.68 3.96
N PHE A 43 11.23 -21.41 4.26
CA PHE A 43 10.80 -20.04 4.49
C PHE A 43 11.50 -19.46 5.74
N PRO A 44 12.18 -18.31 5.61
CA PRO A 44 13.19 -17.83 6.55
C PRO A 44 12.60 -17.05 7.72
N ALA A 45 11.52 -17.55 8.30
CA ALA A 45 10.93 -17.04 9.53
C ALA A 45 10.63 -18.22 10.49
N PRO A 46 11.10 -18.15 11.75
CA PRO A 46 10.75 -19.16 12.74
C PRO A 46 9.25 -19.09 13.05
N ARG A 47 8.70 -20.21 13.53
CA ARG A 47 7.36 -20.20 14.13
C ARG A 47 7.42 -19.48 15.47
N ASN A 48 6.45 -18.62 15.73
CA ASN A 48 6.27 -17.97 17.03
C ASN A 48 5.63 -18.94 18.05
N SER A 49 5.42 -18.48 19.28
CA SER A 49 4.80 -19.25 20.37
C SER A 49 3.39 -19.76 20.07
N HIS A 50 2.69 -19.14 19.12
CA HIS A 50 1.34 -19.51 18.68
C HIS A 50 1.36 -20.45 17.46
N GLY A 51 2.54 -20.86 16.99
CA GLY A 51 2.71 -21.76 15.87
C GLY A 51 2.62 -21.10 14.49
N SER A 52 2.35 -19.80 14.40
CA SER A 52 2.32 -19.05 13.14
C SER A 52 3.69 -18.44 12.80
N LYS A 53 3.88 -18.02 11.56
CA LYS A 53 5.06 -17.27 11.11
C LYS A 53 4.72 -15.79 10.99
N ASP A 54 5.54 -14.94 11.61
CA ASP A 54 5.36 -13.50 11.56
C ASP A 54 5.88 -12.94 10.23
N VAL A 55 5.08 -12.11 9.59
CA VAL A 55 5.42 -11.43 8.34
C VAL A 55 5.15 -9.94 8.42
N LEU A 56 5.99 -9.17 7.75
CA LEU A 56 5.74 -7.75 7.47
C LEU A 56 5.14 -7.63 6.07
N LEU A 57 4.07 -6.86 5.97
CA LEU A 57 3.45 -6.49 4.70
C LEU A 57 3.91 -5.10 4.29
N GLY A 58 3.80 -4.78 3.02
CA GLY A 58 4.05 -3.42 2.58
C GLY A 58 3.88 -3.24 1.09
N GLY A 59 3.73 -1.98 0.71
CA GLY A 59 3.59 -1.62 -0.69
C GLY A 59 3.52 -0.13 -0.91
N TRP A 60 3.78 0.26 -2.15
CA TRP A 60 3.68 1.62 -2.61
C TRP A 60 2.31 1.88 -3.22
N SER A 61 1.72 3.03 -2.92
CA SER A 61 0.46 3.49 -3.50
C SER A 61 -0.66 2.47 -3.24
N LEU A 62 -1.33 1.98 -4.29
CA LEU A 62 -2.28 0.87 -4.24
C LEU A 62 -1.75 -0.36 -3.48
N GLY A 63 -0.44 -0.65 -3.56
CA GLY A 63 0.16 -1.77 -2.82
C GLY A 63 0.04 -1.65 -1.31
N GLY A 64 0.05 -0.42 -0.77
CA GLY A 64 -0.20 -0.18 0.65
C GLY A 64 -1.66 -0.42 1.04
N LEU A 65 -2.60 -0.04 0.16
CA LEU A 65 -4.04 -0.35 0.33
C LEU A 65 -4.29 -1.86 0.31
N LEU A 66 -3.69 -2.55 -0.65
CA LEU A 66 -3.73 -4.02 -0.75
C LEU A 66 -3.11 -4.68 0.48
N SER A 67 -2.02 -4.14 1.02
CA SER A 67 -1.41 -4.65 2.25
C SER A 67 -2.38 -4.59 3.44
N LEU A 68 -3.20 -3.55 3.54
CA LEU A 68 -4.25 -3.44 4.56
C LEU A 68 -5.35 -4.49 4.36
N GLN A 69 -5.76 -4.74 3.11
CA GLN A 69 -6.73 -5.80 2.81
C GLN A 69 -6.15 -7.20 3.09
N VAL A 70 -4.90 -7.47 2.70
CA VAL A 70 -4.22 -8.74 2.98
C VAL A 70 -4.11 -8.96 4.48
N ALA A 71 -3.76 -7.93 5.26
CA ALA A 71 -3.74 -8.02 6.71
C ALA A 71 -5.09 -8.43 7.29
N LYS A 72 -6.20 -7.89 6.76
CA LYS A 72 -7.56 -8.26 7.16
C LYS A 72 -7.86 -9.73 6.87
N GLU A 73 -7.47 -10.24 5.71
CA GLU A 73 -7.66 -11.65 5.34
C GLU A 73 -6.77 -12.61 6.17
N LEU A 74 -5.65 -12.12 6.72
CA LEU A 74 -4.72 -12.89 7.57
C LEU A 74 -4.96 -12.71 9.07
N ALA A 75 -5.92 -11.88 9.49
CA ALA A 75 -6.06 -11.46 10.88
C ALA A 75 -6.35 -12.63 11.85
N ASP A 76 -7.04 -13.66 11.36
CA ASP A 76 -7.37 -14.89 12.11
C ASP A 76 -6.65 -16.13 11.55
N ASP A 77 -5.60 -15.93 10.76
CA ASP A 77 -4.89 -17.05 10.15
C ASP A 77 -3.99 -17.77 11.17
N ALA A 78 -4.13 -19.10 11.24
CA ALA A 78 -3.37 -19.92 12.18
C ALA A 78 -1.90 -20.15 11.76
N SER A 79 -1.56 -19.90 10.49
CA SER A 79 -0.26 -20.22 9.91
C SER A 79 0.63 -18.99 9.72
N VAL A 80 0.03 -17.82 9.47
CA VAL A 80 0.74 -16.57 9.20
C VAL A 80 0.13 -15.44 10.00
N ARG A 81 0.98 -14.62 10.62
CA ARG A 81 0.55 -13.42 11.34
C ARG A 81 1.18 -12.19 10.69
N ALA A 82 0.36 -11.28 10.18
CA ALA A 82 0.83 -9.97 9.75
C ALA A 82 1.11 -9.11 10.99
N VAL A 83 2.37 -8.81 11.29
CA VAL A 83 2.77 -8.08 12.50
C VAL A 83 3.00 -6.58 12.26
N GLY A 84 3.17 -6.18 10.99
CA GLY A 84 3.33 -4.79 10.64
C GLY A 84 3.09 -4.51 9.16
N ILE A 85 2.77 -3.26 8.83
CA ILE A 85 2.53 -2.77 7.47
C ILE A 85 3.41 -1.54 7.19
N LEU A 86 4.19 -1.62 6.12
CA LEU A 86 4.88 -0.47 5.55
C LEU A 86 4.07 0.10 4.38
N MET A 87 3.43 1.24 4.59
CA MET A 87 2.75 1.97 3.52
C MET A 87 3.70 3.01 2.94
N ILE A 88 3.85 3.04 1.61
CA ILE A 88 4.71 4.01 0.93
C ILE A 88 3.82 4.88 0.05
N ASP A 89 3.75 6.15 0.37
CA ASP A 89 2.95 7.19 -0.30
C ASP A 89 1.54 6.76 -0.69
N SER A 90 0.89 6.01 0.21
CA SER A 90 -0.47 5.48 0.03
C SER A 90 -1.46 6.45 0.70
N ALA A 91 -2.12 7.29 -0.09
CA ALA A 91 -3.11 8.23 0.44
C ALA A 91 -4.44 7.53 0.81
N TYR A 92 -5.19 8.13 1.74
CA TYR A 92 -6.51 7.66 2.12
C TYR A 92 -7.50 7.77 0.95
N PRO A 93 -8.21 6.68 0.59
CA PRO A 93 -9.05 6.67 -0.60
C PRO A 93 -10.38 7.42 -0.47
N GLY A 94 -10.84 7.78 0.74
CA GLY A 94 -12.21 8.26 0.97
C GLY A 94 -12.58 9.62 0.33
N LEU A 95 -11.63 10.36 -0.25
CA LEU A 95 -11.92 11.55 -1.07
C LEU A 95 -11.76 11.32 -2.58
N LEU A 96 -11.32 10.13 -3.02
CA LEU A 96 -11.13 9.84 -4.44
C LEU A 96 -12.48 9.88 -5.19
N ASP A 97 -13.57 9.42 -4.56
CA ASP A 97 -14.92 9.40 -5.13
C ASP A 97 -15.48 10.80 -5.43
N SER A 98 -15.24 11.78 -4.55
CA SER A 98 -15.77 13.14 -4.73
C SER A 98 -15.01 13.93 -5.79
N TYR A 99 -13.77 13.55 -6.10
CA TYR A 99 -12.92 14.30 -7.04
C TYR A 99 -13.00 13.78 -8.49
N VAL A 100 -13.10 12.46 -8.70
CA VAL A 100 -13.20 11.92 -10.07
C VAL A 100 -14.53 12.29 -10.72
N SER A 101 -15.60 12.47 -9.94
CA SER A 101 -16.86 13.06 -10.43
C SER A 101 -16.68 14.49 -10.98
N ALA A 102 -15.67 15.23 -10.51
CA ALA A 102 -15.39 16.61 -10.92
C ALA A 102 -14.37 16.76 -12.07
N MET A 103 -13.65 15.69 -12.44
CA MET A 103 -12.62 15.68 -13.49
C MET A 103 -13.10 15.03 -14.80
N ALA A 104 -14.22 15.51 -15.35
CA ALA A 104 -14.50 15.26 -16.76
C ALA A 104 -13.32 15.76 -17.63
N PRO A 105 -12.83 14.99 -18.61
CA PRO A 105 -11.62 15.36 -19.35
C PRO A 105 -11.84 16.64 -20.16
N ASP A 106 -10.90 17.59 -20.03
CA ASP A 106 -10.76 18.73 -20.93
C ASP A 106 -10.26 18.21 -22.31
N PRO A 107 -11.00 18.43 -23.42
CA PRO A 107 -10.64 17.89 -24.73
C PRO A 107 -9.47 18.61 -25.43
N ALA A 108 -8.80 19.58 -24.80
CA ALA A 108 -7.73 20.34 -25.45
C ALA A 108 -6.39 20.28 -24.68
N GLY A 109 -5.33 19.83 -25.35
CA GLY A 109 -3.98 20.37 -25.07
C GLY A 109 -2.81 19.38 -24.96
N GLU A 110 -2.09 19.27 -26.07
CA GLU A 110 -0.63 19.15 -26.18
C GLU A 110 0.10 17.85 -25.79
N ALA A 111 1.25 17.68 -26.46
CA ALA A 111 2.07 16.48 -26.53
C ALA A 111 2.47 15.94 -25.15
N ARG A 112 1.70 14.96 -24.67
CA ARG A 112 1.93 14.30 -23.38
C ARG A 112 3.23 13.51 -23.40
N MET A 113 4.15 13.83 -22.48
CA MET A 113 5.33 13.01 -22.23
C MET A 113 4.92 11.60 -21.79
N ARG A 114 5.68 10.57 -22.19
CA ARG A 114 5.38 9.15 -21.90
C ARG A 114 5.14 8.87 -20.41
N GLY A 115 5.82 9.59 -19.50
CA GLY A 115 5.64 9.46 -18.05
C GLY A 115 4.26 9.92 -17.56
N GLN A 116 3.63 10.87 -18.24
CA GLN A 116 2.31 11.39 -17.89
C GLN A 116 1.19 10.41 -18.27
N ILE A 117 1.32 9.76 -19.43
CA ILE A 117 0.39 8.70 -19.88
C ILE A 117 0.43 7.49 -18.93
N ALA A 118 1.62 7.03 -18.54
CA ALA A 118 1.76 5.91 -17.60
C ALA A 118 1.16 6.23 -16.22
N SER A 119 1.30 7.49 -15.76
CA SER A 119 0.74 7.95 -14.49
C SER A 119 -0.80 8.04 -14.54
N GLU A 120 -1.37 8.56 -15.63
CA GLU A 120 -2.82 8.63 -15.85
C GLU A 120 -3.47 7.24 -15.90
N ILE A 121 -2.85 6.28 -16.60
CA ILE A 121 -3.32 4.89 -16.66
C ILE A 121 -3.30 4.26 -15.26
N HIS A 122 -2.20 4.43 -14.52
CA HIS A 122 -2.08 3.89 -13.16
C HIS A 122 -3.13 4.48 -12.21
N ILE A 123 -3.42 5.77 -12.32
CA ILE A 123 -4.47 6.44 -11.55
C ILE A 123 -5.84 5.92 -11.92
N ALA A 124 -6.16 5.78 -13.21
CA ALA A 124 -7.45 5.29 -13.67
C ALA A 124 -7.72 3.84 -13.22
N GLU A 125 -6.70 2.98 -13.24
CA GLU A 125 -6.79 1.60 -12.75
C GLU A 125 -6.93 1.55 -11.22
N THR A 126 -6.13 2.33 -10.51
CA THR A 126 -6.21 2.45 -9.05
C THR A 126 -7.59 2.93 -8.64
N HIS A 127 -8.13 3.95 -9.33
CA HIS A 127 -9.46 4.46 -9.08
C HIS A 127 -10.51 3.37 -9.26
N LYS A 128 -10.51 2.65 -10.39
CA LYS A 128 -11.47 1.54 -10.63
C LYS A 128 -11.47 0.49 -9.53
N LEU A 129 -10.31 0.18 -8.96
CA LEU A 129 -10.16 -0.80 -7.88
C LEU A 129 -10.65 -0.28 -6.52
N VAL A 130 -10.58 1.04 -6.31
CA VAL A 130 -10.84 1.69 -5.02
C VAL A 130 -12.29 2.19 -4.90
N THR A 131 -12.95 2.61 -5.99
CA THR A 131 -14.28 3.26 -5.96
C THR A 131 -15.37 2.45 -5.23
N ASN A 132 -15.29 1.12 -5.24
CA ASN A 132 -16.25 0.25 -4.56
C ASN A 132 -15.62 -0.58 -3.43
N TRP A 133 -14.40 -0.22 -3.01
CA TRP A 133 -13.71 -0.93 -1.96
C TRP A 133 -14.15 -0.40 -0.59
N THR A 134 -14.85 -1.24 0.16
CA THR A 134 -15.08 -1.01 1.58
C THR A 134 -13.78 -1.24 2.34
N LEU A 135 -13.25 -0.18 2.94
CA LEU A 135 -12.06 -0.25 3.80
C LEU A 135 -12.25 -1.30 4.90
N PRO A 136 -11.21 -2.10 5.22
CA PRO A 136 -11.28 -3.08 6.29
C PRO A 136 -11.69 -2.45 7.63
N ALA A 137 -12.77 -2.94 8.24
CA ALA A 137 -13.08 -2.66 9.64
C ALA A 137 -12.29 -3.62 10.56
N TRP A 138 -12.01 -3.21 11.81
CA TRP A 138 -11.32 -4.03 12.81
C TRP A 138 -12.14 -4.05 14.10
N ASP A 139 -13.34 -4.59 13.98
CA ASP A 139 -14.38 -4.67 15.01
C ASP A 139 -14.70 -6.12 15.36
N GLY A 140 -15.43 -6.32 16.46
CA GLY A 140 -15.83 -7.64 16.95
C GLY A 140 -14.63 -8.56 17.18
N GLU A 141 -14.66 -9.75 16.57
CA GLU A 141 -13.57 -10.74 16.66
C GLU A 141 -12.21 -10.24 16.11
N LEU A 142 -12.22 -9.15 15.34
CA LEU A 142 -11.03 -8.55 14.73
C LEU A 142 -10.57 -7.29 15.44
N GLU A 143 -11.22 -6.93 16.55
CA GLU A 143 -10.79 -5.84 17.41
C GLU A 143 -9.37 -6.07 17.94
N GLY A 144 -8.53 -5.04 17.83
CA GLY A 144 -7.12 -5.11 18.24
C GLY A 144 -6.20 -5.93 17.32
N LYS A 145 -6.72 -6.53 16.23
CA LYS A 145 -5.93 -7.35 15.29
C LYS A 145 -5.33 -6.57 14.12
N ARG A 146 -5.62 -5.27 14.00
CA ARG A 146 -4.97 -4.42 12.98
C ARG A 146 -3.46 -4.39 13.23
N PRO A 147 -2.62 -4.78 12.26
CA PRO A 147 -1.18 -4.67 12.42
C PRO A 147 -0.76 -3.20 12.56
N ARG A 148 0.34 -2.99 13.27
CA ARG A 148 0.96 -1.67 13.37
C ARG A 148 1.40 -1.21 11.97
N ALA A 149 1.26 0.08 11.68
CA ALA A 149 1.65 0.61 10.39
C ALA A 149 2.59 1.81 10.51
N ILE A 150 3.53 1.92 9.57
CA ILE A 150 4.37 3.11 9.38
C ILE A 150 4.17 3.59 7.94
N LEU A 151 4.04 4.91 7.78
CA LEU A 151 3.90 5.57 6.49
C LEU A 151 5.22 6.20 6.07
N LEU A 152 5.68 5.94 4.85
CA LEU A 152 6.66 6.78 4.16
C LEU A 152 5.90 7.78 3.28
N ARG A 153 6.02 9.08 3.56
CA ARG A 153 5.29 10.13 2.83
C ARG A 153 6.23 10.90 1.91
N ALA A 154 5.92 10.95 0.62
CA ALA A 154 6.61 11.85 -0.30
C ALA A 154 6.18 13.30 0.00
N LYS A 155 7.13 14.23 0.13
CA LYS A 155 6.81 15.63 0.49
C LYS A 155 6.41 16.48 -0.70
N ASP A 156 6.95 16.17 -1.87
CA ASP A 156 6.80 17.03 -3.04
C ASP A 156 5.52 16.68 -3.78
N LYS A 157 4.93 17.69 -4.41
CA LYS A 157 3.76 17.50 -5.27
C LYS A 157 4.15 16.86 -6.58
N THR A 158 3.25 16.09 -7.13
CA THR A 158 3.40 15.55 -8.48
C THR A 158 3.26 16.68 -9.52
N PRO A 159 4.17 16.75 -10.51
CA PRO A 159 3.99 17.69 -11.61
C PRO A 159 2.77 17.24 -12.42
N ASN A 160 1.69 18.05 -12.38
CA ASN A 160 0.46 17.93 -13.17
C ASN A 160 -0.63 16.96 -12.68
N LEU A 161 -0.56 16.37 -11.48
CA LEU A 161 -1.57 15.40 -11.00
C LEU A 161 -2.12 15.73 -9.60
N GLY A 162 -2.96 16.76 -9.54
CA GLY A 162 -3.51 17.31 -8.28
C GLY A 162 -4.28 16.32 -7.40
N ILE A 163 -4.86 15.24 -7.96
CA ILE A 163 -5.63 14.25 -7.19
C ILE A 163 -4.78 13.49 -6.17
N MET A 164 -3.53 13.16 -6.51
CA MET A 164 -2.60 12.46 -5.62
C MET A 164 -2.06 13.38 -4.52
N ASP A 165 -2.32 14.68 -4.63
CA ASP A 165 -1.80 15.71 -3.75
C ASP A 165 -2.88 16.36 -2.85
N ILE A 166 -4.13 15.87 -2.90
CA ILE A 166 -5.25 16.36 -2.07
C ILE A 166 -4.83 16.42 -0.59
N TYR A 167 -4.19 15.35 -0.11
CA TYR A 167 -3.71 15.24 1.25
C TYR A 167 -2.22 15.55 1.42
N ARG A 168 -1.53 16.11 0.42
CA ARG A 168 -0.06 16.26 0.47
C ARG A 168 0.42 17.08 1.67
N LYS A 169 -0.39 18.04 2.11
CA LYS A 169 -0.10 18.87 3.30
C LYS A 169 -0.37 18.15 4.62
N ASP A 170 -1.20 17.11 4.61
CA ASP A 170 -1.54 16.30 5.75
C ASP A 170 -0.42 15.28 6.02
N GLN A 171 -0.01 15.14 7.29
CA GLN A 171 1.00 14.18 7.71
C GLN A 171 0.52 12.75 7.53
N SER A 172 -0.75 12.44 7.81
CA SER A 172 -1.27 11.09 7.65
C SER A 172 -1.87 10.85 6.27
N LEU A 173 -1.69 11.75 5.29
CA LEU A 173 -2.29 11.64 3.96
C LEU A 173 -3.80 11.33 3.98
N GLY A 174 -4.54 11.94 4.91
CA GLY A 174 -5.99 11.78 5.07
C GLY A 174 -6.43 10.58 5.90
N TRP A 175 -5.50 9.74 6.38
CA TRP A 175 -5.85 8.52 7.11
C TRP A 175 -6.45 8.77 8.49
N ASP A 176 -6.36 9.98 9.03
CA ASP A 176 -7.02 10.36 10.28
C ASP A 176 -8.55 10.19 10.19
N ALA A 177 -9.14 10.32 8.99
CA ALA A 177 -10.55 10.07 8.74
C ALA A 177 -10.95 8.60 8.92
N TYR A 178 -10.00 7.67 8.72
CA TYR A 178 -10.19 6.25 8.98
C TYR A 178 -9.86 5.90 10.44
N SER A 179 -8.74 6.40 10.95
CA SER A 179 -8.29 6.17 12.31
C SER A 179 -7.17 7.14 12.66
N SER A 180 -7.34 7.94 13.72
CA SER A 180 -6.28 8.83 14.24
C SER A 180 -5.04 8.11 14.77
N LYS A 181 -5.10 6.77 14.88
CA LYS A 181 -3.98 5.90 15.27
C LYS A 181 -3.56 4.98 14.13
N MET A 182 -3.85 5.35 12.87
CA MET A 182 -3.51 4.53 11.71
C MET A 182 -2.01 4.22 11.64
N PHE A 183 -1.17 5.22 11.91
CA PHE A 183 0.28 5.10 11.83
C PHE A 183 0.95 5.32 13.19
N GLU A 184 1.92 4.48 13.50
CA GLU A 184 2.85 4.64 14.63
C GLU A 184 3.85 5.76 14.35
N GLU A 185 4.27 5.88 13.09
CA GLU A 185 5.18 6.91 12.62
C GLU A 185 4.86 7.27 11.16
N VAL A 186 5.07 8.53 10.83
CA VAL A 186 5.16 9.01 9.45
C VAL A 186 6.60 9.49 9.19
N ILE A 187 7.24 8.90 8.19
CA ILE A 187 8.60 9.25 7.76
C ILE A 187 8.52 10.00 6.44
N ASP A 188 8.87 11.27 6.48
CA ASP A 188 8.98 12.08 5.26
C ASP A 188 10.19 11.69 4.41
N ILE A 189 9.97 11.54 3.12
CA ILE A 189 11.00 11.32 2.10
C ILE A 189 10.96 12.40 1.03
N ALA A 190 12.11 12.63 0.39
CA ALA A 190 12.22 13.58 -0.72
C ALA A 190 11.60 13.00 -2.00
N GLY A 191 11.13 13.87 -2.90
CA GLY A 191 10.45 13.48 -4.12
C GLY A 191 8.93 13.55 -3.99
N HIS A 192 8.29 13.21 -5.11
CA HIS A 192 6.85 13.09 -5.29
C HIS A 192 6.48 11.64 -5.57
N HIS A 193 5.19 11.32 -5.54
CA HIS A 193 4.66 9.95 -5.68
C HIS A 193 5.41 9.07 -6.71
N PHE A 194 5.61 9.58 -7.94
CA PHE A 194 6.20 8.82 -9.05
C PHE A 194 7.75 8.76 -9.12
N ASP A 195 8.50 9.55 -8.35
CA ASP A 195 9.97 9.60 -8.46
C ASP A 195 10.71 9.07 -7.23
N ILE A 196 10.00 8.66 -6.16
CA ILE A 196 10.61 8.16 -4.93
C ILE A 196 11.51 6.92 -5.13
N PHE A 197 11.29 6.17 -6.21
CA PHE A 197 12.12 5.00 -6.60
C PHE A 197 13.02 5.27 -7.81
N SER A 198 13.17 6.53 -8.24
CA SER A 198 14.15 6.91 -9.26
C SER A 198 15.57 6.58 -8.81
N SER A 199 16.49 6.47 -9.77
CA SER A 199 17.92 6.23 -9.50
C SER A 199 18.53 7.23 -8.51
N GLU A 200 18.08 8.48 -8.54
CA GLU A 200 18.56 9.54 -7.65
C GLU A 200 18.06 9.38 -6.20
N ARG A 201 16.91 8.73 -6.01
CA ARG A 201 16.23 8.66 -4.70
C ARG A 201 16.24 7.29 -4.06
N ILE A 202 16.42 6.22 -4.85
CA ILE A 202 16.27 4.83 -4.41
C ILE A 202 17.09 4.50 -3.17
N LEU A 203 18.31 5.04 -3.04
CA LEU A 203 19.17 4.81 -1.87
C LEU A 203 18.59 5.44 -0.60
N ALA A 204 18.13 6.69 -0.68
CA ALA A 204 17.54 7.40 0.44
C ALA A 204 16.19 6.77 0.84
N THR A 205 15.34 6.47 -0.14
CA THR A 205 14.05 5.78 0.07
C THR A 205 14.27 4.41 0.70
N SER A 206 15.23 3.62 0.22
CA SER A 206 15.57 2.32 0.80
C SER A 206 16.09 2.42 2.24
N LYS A 207 16.82 3.50 2.58
CA LYS A 207 17.25 3.77 3.96
C LYS A 207 16.06 4.11 4.86
N ALA A 208 15.11 4.90 4.38
CA ALA A 208 13.88 5.22 5.10
C ALA A 208 13.01 3.97 5.31
N MET A 209 12.86 3.13 4.28
CA MET A 209 12.13 1.86 4.37
C MET A 209 12.76 0.95 5.42
N ARG A 210 14.10 0.86 5.47
CA ARG A 210 14.81 0.11 6.50
C ARG A 210 14.46 0.59 7.90
N ARG A 211 14.56 1.91 8.13
CA ARG A 211 14.24 2.52 9.43
C ARG A 211 12.81 2.20 9.86
N ALA A 212 11.85 2.28 8.94
CA ALA A 212 10.47 1.93 9.22
C ALA A 212 10.31 0.44 9.58
N LEU A 213 10.91 -0.46 8.81
CA LEU A 213 10.84 -1.89 9.08
C LEU A 213 11.49 -2.25 10.42
N ASP A 214 12.62 -1.64 10.76
CA ASP A 214 13.26 -1.83 12.06
C ASP A 214 12.37 -1.30 13.21
N GLY A 215 11.64 -0.19 13.00
CA GLY A 215 10.66 0.33 13.97
C GLY A 215 9.39 -0.53 14.12
N LEU A 216 9.03 -1.30 13.08
CA LEU A 216 7.99 -2.31 13.18
C LEU A 216 8.46 -3.52 13.98
N ASP A 217 9.73 -3.93 13.84
CA ASP A 217 10.31 -5.05 14.60
C ASP A 217 10.51 -4.79 16.10
N CYS A 218 10.93 -3.58 16.48
CA CYS A 218 11.32 -3.30 17.88
C CYS A 218 10.20 -3.44 18.91
N ASN A 219 8.94 -3.58 18.48
CA ASN A 219 7.80 -3.80 19.37
C ASN A 219 7.03 -5.11 19.03
N ILE A 220 7.74 -6.14 18.53
CA ILE A 220 7.23 -7.52 18.40
C ILE A 220 7.63 -8.33 19.64
#